data_AF-A0A7Y4JUR4-F1
#
_entry.id   AF-A0A7Y4JUR4-F1
#
_cell.length_a   1.000
_cell.length_b   1.000
_cell.length_c   1.000
_cell.angle_alpha   90.00
_cell.angle_beta   90.00
_cell.angle_gamma   90.00
#
_symmetry.space_group_name_H-M   'P 1'
#
loop_
_entity.id
_entity.type
_entity.pdbx_description
1 polymer ?
#
loop_
_entity_poly.entity_id
_entity_poly.type
_entity_poly.pdbx_seq_one_letter_code
_entity_poly.pdbx_strand_id
1 'polypeptide(L)'
;MLGALWSLLSGCKPSSPPAGVAATPFNPNAAGCYQRLGKVNPAFQQGYRDVAVLLAQPAPLVSLLPGVVAAHERVLQAGRAAPPSSRLPEEDVYVCCLRDTLEGRVAREVKATVDGDAGTGDRRARLEALLEALHGLPWSGPKWTEQERPAIEKHVRDALAALP
;
A
#
# COMPACT_ATOMS: atom_id res chain seq x y z
N MET A 1 28.56 3.33 21.05
CA MET A 1 27.39 2.60 21.58
C MET A 1 26.16 3.48 21.44
N LEU A 2 25.38 3.30 20.37
CA LEU A 2 24.09 3.98 20.19
C LEU A 2 23.12 2.97 19.56
N GLY A 3 22.85 1.90 20.31
CA GLY A 3 21.73 0.99 20.07
C GLY A 3 20.74 1.21 21.19
N ALA A 4 19.75 2.08 20.98
CA ALA A 4 18.57 2.20 21.83
C ALA A 4 17.59 3.19 21.16
N LEU A 5 16.67 2.67 20.36
CA LEU A 5 15.31 3.20 20.10
C LEU A 5 14.56 2.18 19.20
N TRP A 6 14.75 0.91 19.50
CA TRP A 6 13.94 -0.20 18.99
C TRP A 6 12.99 -0.63 20.10
N SER A 7 11.78 -1.00 19.69
CA SER A 7 10.64 -1.45 20.50
C SER A 7 9.72 -0.32 20.94
N LEU A 8 8.57 -0.21 20.24
CA LEU A 8 7.22 0.09 20.76
C LEU A 8 6.34 0.79 19.70
N LEU A 9 6.21 0.24 18.48
CA LEU A 9 5.08 0.58 17.60
C LEU A 9 4.66 -0.62 16.73
N SER A 10 4.07 -1.63 17.37
CA SER A 10 3.18 -2.63 16.76
C SER A 10 1.88 -1.96 16.27
N GLY A 11 1.97 -1.06 15.29
CA GLY A 11 0.97 -0.01 15.12
C GLY A 11 0.21 0.09 13.81
N CYS A 12 0.47 -0.73 12.78
CA CYS A 12 -0.32 -0.70 11.54
C CYS A 12 -1.34 -1.86 11.42
N LYS A 13 -1.52 -2.66 12.49
CA LYS A 13 -2.61 -3.65 12.57
C LYS A 13 -3.02 -3.96 14.02
N PRO A 14 -4.31 -3.87 14.38
CA PRO A 14 -4.87 -4.72 15.42
C PRO A 14 -5.79 -5.78 14.82
N SER A 15 -5.64 -6.98 15.40
CA SER A 15 -6.47 -8.20 15.35
C SER A 15 -6.83 -8.80 14.00
N SER A 16 -6.27 -9.99 13.77
CA SER A 16 -6.76 -11.03 12.85
C SER A 16 -8.29 -11.12 12.84
N PRO A 17 -8.92 -11.36 11.67
CA PRO A 17 -10.36 -11.63 11.65
C PRO A 17 -10.63 -12.98 12.34
N PRO A 18 -11.79 -13.16 13.01
CA PRO A 18 -12.21 -14.47 13.47
C PRO A 18 -12.29 -15.42 12.26
N ALA A 19 -11.82 -16.64 12.44
CA ALA A 19 -11.84 -17.67 11.41
C ALA A 19 -13.28 -17.87 10.91
N GLY A 20 -13.49 -17.69 9.60
CA GLY A 20 -14.74 -18.06 8.93
C GLY A 20 -15.48 -16.97 8.16
N VAL A 21 -14.99 -15.73 8.06
CA VAL A 21 -15.67 -14.69 7.28
C VAL A 21 -15.12 -14.63 5.85
N ALA A 22 -15.98 -14.96 4.89
CA ALA A 22 -15.73 -14.77 3.45
C ALA A 22 -15.21 -13.36 3.15
N ALA A 23 -14.26 -13.29 2.22
CA ALA A 23 -13.52 -12.08 1.80
C ALA A 23 -14.36 -10.80 1.83
N THR A 24 -14.26 -10.04 2.92
CA THR A 24 -14.83 -8.70 2.99
C THR A 24 -14.04 -7.78 2.05
N PRO A 25 -14.70 -6.92 1.27
CA PRO A 25 -14.01 -5.92 0.46
C PRO A 25 -13.15 -5.04 1.37
N PHE A 26 -11.92 -4.75 0.93
CA PHE A 26 -11.06 -3.77 1.58
C PHE A 26 -11.83 -2.44 1.73
N ASN A 27 -12.26 -2.13 2.95
CA ASN A 27 -12.92 -0.86 3.29
C ASN A 27 -11.86 0.09 3.87
N PRO A 28 -11.43 1.12 3.13
CA PRO A 28 -10.44 2.08 3.61
C PRO A 28 -10.88 2.79 4.91
N ASN A 29 -12.17 2.84 5.23
CA ASN A 29 -12.64 3.54 6.44
C ASN A 29 -12.51 2.74 7.75
N ALA A 30 -12.08 1.47 7.70
CA ALA A 30 -12.01 0.59 8.87
C ALA A 30 -10.60 0.48 9.51
N ALA A 31 -9.54 0.93 8.83
CA ALA A 31 -8.17 0.81 9.34
C ALA A 31 -7.81 2.02 10.22
N GLY A 32 -7.25 1.77 11.42
CA GLY A 32 -6.89 2.81 12.39
C GLY A 32 -5.93 3.89 11.87
N CYS A 33 -5.27 3.65 10.73
CA CYS A 33 -4.42 4.63 10.06
C CYS A 33 -5.24 5.85 9.52
N TYR A 34 -6.45 5.65 8.99
CA TYR A 34 -7.29 6.73 8.44
C TYR A 34 -7.83 7.69 9.49
N GLN A 35 -8.17 7.18 10.67
CA GLN A 35 -8.55 8.02 11.81
C GLN A 35 -7.38 8.91 12.27
N ARG A 36 -6.15 8.40 12.17
CA ARG A 36 -4.92 9.14 12.50
C ARG A 36 -4.54 10.11 11.38
N LEU A 37 -4.85 9.80 10.13
CA LEU A 37 -4.62 10.67 8.98
C LEU A 37 -5.34 12.02 9.13
N GLY A 38 -6.55 12.04 9.71
CA GLY A 38 -7.23 13.32 10.01
C GLY A 38 -6.49 14.24 11.01
N LYS A 39 -5.42 13.75 11.64
CA LYS A 39 -4.64 14.46 12.67
C LYS A 39 -3.22 14.82 12.24
N VAL A 40 -2.80 14.46 11.02
CA VAL A 40 -1.48 14.84 10.49
C VAL A 40 -1.54 16.18 9.77
N ASN A 41 -0.40 16.77 9.41
CA ASN A 41 -0.37 18.02 8.65
C ASN A 41 -1.17 17.95 7.33
N PRO A 42 -1.72 19.09 6.86
CA PRO A 42 -2.56 19.12 5.66
C PRO A 42 -1.88 18.60 4.39
N ALA A 43 -0.55 18.71 4.27
CA ALA A 43 0.19 18.22 3.10
C ALA A 43 0.12 16.69 3.01
N PHE A 44 0.30 15.98 4.13
CA PHE A 44 0.12 14.53 4.17
C PHE A 44 -1.35 14.10 3.97
N GLN A 45 -2.31 14.87 4.51
CA GLN A 45 -3.73 14.58 4.31
C GLN A 45 -4.14 14.69 2.84
N GLN A 46 -3.81 15.83 2.21
CA GLN A 46 -4.14 16.07 0.80
C GLN A 46 -3.35 15.12 -0.10
N GLY A 47 -2.07 14.96 0.19
CA GLY A 47 -1.20 14.04 -0.53
C GLY A 47 -1.69 12.60 -0.54
N TYR A 48 -2.20 12.12 0.61
CA TYR A 48 -2.84 10.81 0.67
C TYR A 48 -4.08 10.74 -0.25
N ARG A 49 -4.96 11.75 -0.20
CA ARG A 49 -6.16 11.80 -1.05
C ARG A 49 -5.79 11.74 -2.53
N ASP A 50 -4.78 12.51 -2.95
CA ASP A 50 -4.34 12.55 -4.34
C ASP A 50 -3.82 11.19 -4.81
N VAL A 51 -2.99 10.52 -3.99
CA VAL A 51 -2.49 9.18 -4.31
C VAL A 51 -3.60 8.13 -4.30
N ALA A 52 -4.54 8.22 -3.36
CA ALA A 52 -5.68 7.30 -3.30
C ALA A 52 -6.57 7.43 -4.55
N VAL A 53 -6.77 8.66 -5.07
CA VAL A 53 -7.47 8.89 -6.33
C VAL A 53 -6.74 8.24 -7.51
N LEU A 54 -5.41 8.36 -7.58
CA LEU A 54 -4.61 7.67 -8.61
C LEU A 54 -4.81 6.15 -8.53
N LEU A 55 -4.71 5.57 -7.34
CA LEU A 55 -4.88 4.12 -7.12
C LEU A 55 -6.32 3.64 -7.37
N ALA A 56 -7.31 4.52 -7.33
CA ALA A 56 -8.71 4.20 -7.60
C ALA A 56 -9.07 4.22 -9.09
N GLN A 57 -8.18 4.69 -9.98
CA GLN A 57 -8.46 4.74 -11.41
C GLN A 57 -8.71 3.34 -12.00
N PRO A 58 -9.67 3.20 -12.94
CA PRO A 58 -9.98 1.93 -13.59
C PRO A 58 -8.97 1.61 -14.72
N ALA A 59 -7.68 1.56 -14.37
CA ALA A 59 -6.57 1.21 -15.26
C ALA A 59 -5.68 0.15 -14.60
N PRO A 60 -4.90 -0.63 -15.37
CA PRO A 60 -3.93 -1.58 -14.81
C PRO A 60 -3.02 -0.90 -13.79
N LEU A 61 -2.85 -1.49 -12.60
CA LEU A 61 -2.06 -0.91 -11.53
C LEU A 61 -0.64 -0.61 -11.99
N VAL A 62 -0.03 -1.50 -12.77
CA VAL A 62 1.31 -1.30 -13.34
C VAL A 62 1.43 0.03 -14.09
N SER A 63 0.43 0.46 -14.85
CA SER A 63 0.47 1.73 -15.57
C SER A 63 0.24 2.95 -14.67
N LEU A 64 -0.29 2.75 -13.46
CA LEU A 64 -0.53 3.81 -12.47
C LEU A 64 0.67 4.05 -11.55
N LEU A 65 1.50 3.02 -11.31
CA LEU A 65 2.60 3.06 -10.33
C LEU A 65 3.60 4.22 -10.55
N PRO A 66 4.03 4.58 -11.78
CA PRO A 66 4.92 5.73 -11.96
C PRO A 66 4.32 7.04 -11.44
N GLY A 67 3.02 7.26 -11.69
CA GLY A 67 2.30 8.44 -11.18
C GLY A 67 2.14 8.40 -9.65
N VAL A 68 1.88 7.23 -9.08
CA VAL A 68 1.80 7.01 -7.63
C VAL A 68 3.13 7.31 -6.95
N VAL A 69 4.25 6.85 -7.52
CA VAL A 69 5.61 7.12 -7.01
C VAL A 69 5.90 8.62 -7.03
N ALA A 70 5.70 9.28 -8.17
CA ALA A 70 5.94 10.72 -8.29
C ALA A 70 5.06 11.54 -7.33
N ALA A 71 3.79 11.15 -7.15
CA ALA A 71 2.92 11.79 -6.20
C ALA A 71 3.38 11.56 -4.75
N HIS A 72 3.76 10.33 -4.40
CA HIS A 72 4.29 9.98 -3.08
C HIS A 72 5.53 10.81 -2.72
N GLU A 73 6.50 10.93 -3.63
CA GLU A 73 7.72 11.70 -3.42
C GLU A 73 7.42 13.19 -3.16
N ARG A 74 6.51 13.79 -3.94
CA ARG A 74 6.08 15.18 -3.71
C ARG A 74 5.43 15.38 -2.35
N VAL A 75 4.64 14.40 -1.89
CA VAL A 75 3.98 14.47 -0.59
C VAL A 75 4.98 14.37 0.55
N LEU A 76 5.97 13.48 0.44
CA LEU A 76 7.06 13.40 1.42
C LEU A 76 7.86 14.70 1.49
N GLN A 77 8.20 15.28 0.32
CA GLN A 77 8.91 16.56 0.27
C GLN A 77 8.08 17.69 0.92
N ALA A 78 6.81 17.82 0.57
CA ALA A 78 5.92 18.84 1.12
C ALA A 78 5.68 18.66 2.63
N GLY A 79 5.49 17.41 3.07
CA GLY A 79 5.27 17.08 4.47
C GLY A 79 6.50 17.33 5.35
N ARG A 80 7.71 17.05 4.85
CA ARG A 80 8.98 17.31 5.55
C ARG A 80 9.36 18.80 5.56
N ALA A 81 8.85 19.59 4.62
CA ALA A 81 9.01 21.04 4.62
C ALA A 81 8.10 21.73 5.65
N ALA A 82 7.05 21.07 6.13
CA ALA A 82 6.17 21.59 7.17
C ALA A 82 6.83 21.49 8.56
N PRO A 83 6.46 22.36 9.52
CA PRO A 83 6.94 22.25 10.89
C PRO A 83 6.62 20.88 11.49
N PRO A 84 7.60 20.15 12.06
CA PRO A 84 7.37 18.82 12.59
C PRO A 84 6.42 18.85 13.79
N SER A 85 5.47 17.93 13.80
CA SER A 85 4.56 17.73 14.93
C SER A 85 5.24 16.93 16.04
N SER A 86 5.19 17.43 17.28
CA SER A 86 5.66 16.67 18.46
C SER A 86 4.65 15.64 18.96
N ARG A 87 3.42 15.64 18.43
CA ARG A 87 2.31 14.81 18.94
C ARG A 87 2.15 13.48 18.22
N LEU A 88 2.68 13.36 17.01
CA LEU A 88 2.42 12.21 16.14
C LEU A 88 3.54 12.07 15.10
N PRO A 89 3.99 10.84 14.79
CA PRO A 89 4.87 10.60 13.65
C PRO A 89 4.04 10.67 12.36
N GLU A 90 3.89 11.87 11.82
CA GLU A 90 2.95 12.17 10.72
C GLU A 90 3.28 11.46 9.42
N GLU A 91 4.57 11.42 9.07
CA GLU A 91 5.07 10.71 7.89
C GLU A 91 4.76 9.21 7.97
N ASP A 92 4.99 8.59 9.14
CA ASP A 92 4.69 7.18 9.35
C ASP A 92 3.20 6.87 9.20
N VAL A 93 2.33 7.76 9.68
CA VAL A 93 0.87 7.63 9.51
C VAL A 93 0.50 7.70 8.04
N TYR A 94 1.04 8.67 7.30
CA TYR A 94 0.83 8.79 5.85
C TYR A 94 1.30 7.55 5.09
N VAL A 95 2.53 7.09 5.35
CA VAL A 95 3.11 5.92 4.70
C VAL A 95 2.30 4.66 5.02
N CYS A 96 1.88 4.45 6.28
CA CYS A 96 1.03 3.30 6.59
C CYS A 96 -0.33 3.34 5.85
N CYS A 97 -1.00 4.50 5.78
CA CYS A 97 -2.24 4.62 5.01
C CYS A 97 -2.04 4.30 3.52
N LEU A 98 -0.97 4.85 2.92
CA LEU A 98 -0.67 4.62 1.50
C LEU A 98 -0.46 3.13 1.21
N ARG A 99 0.27 2.45 2.09
CA ARG A 99 0.57 1.04 1.92
C ARG A 99 -0.66 0.15 2.02
N ASP A 100 -1.54 0.39 2.99
CA ASP A 100 -2.79 -0.36 3.12
C ASP A 100 -3.62 -0.20 1.83
N THR A 101 -3.68 1.01 1.27
CA THR A 101 -4.39 1.29 0.02
C THR A 101 -3.77 0.61 -1.19
N LEU A 102 -2.44 0.58 -1.28
CA LEU A 102 -1.73 -0.16 -2.32
C LEU A 102 -2.02 -1.66 -2.21
N GLU A 103 -1.93 -2.26 -1.00
CA GLU A 103 -2.24 -3.67 -0.77
C GLU A 103 -3.67 -4.00 -1.22
N GLY A 104 -4.64 -3.19 -0.81
CA GLY A 104 -6.04 -3.35 -1.21
C GLY A 104 -6.23 -3.23 -2.74
N ARG A 105 -5.49 -2.34 -3.40
CA ARG A 105 -5.54 -2.20 -4.87
C ARG A 105 -4.89 -3.38 -5.60
N VAL A 106 -3.78 -3.91 -5.09
CA VAL A 106 -3.11 -5.13 -5.59
C VAL A 106 -4.04 -6.33 -5.48
N ALA A 107 -4.66 -6.55 -4.32
CA ALA A 107 -5.60 -7.66 -4.13
C ALA A 107 -6.77 -7.61 -5.11
N ARG A 108 -7.31 -6.40 -5.39
CA ARG A 108 -8.35 -6.21 -6.43
C ARG A 108 -7.83 -6.52 -7.84
N GLU A 109 -6.61 -6.11 -8.19
CA GLU A 109 -6.01 -6.40 -9.50
C GLU A 109 -5.79 -7.90 -9.70
N VAL A 110 -5.25 -8.56 -8.68
CA VAL A 110 -5.01 -10.01 -8.67
C VAL A 110 -6.34 -10.74 -8.90
N LYS A 111 -7.36 -10.41 -8.10
CA LYS A 111 -8.70 -11.00 -8.25
C LYS A 111 -9.26 -10.79 -9.66
N ALA A 112 -9.23 -9.56 -10.18
CA ALA A 112 -9.72 -9.27 -11.52
C ALA A 112 -8.95 -10.02 -12.62
N THR A 113 -7.65 -10.22 -12.43
CA THR A 113 -6.79 -10.96 -13.39
C THR A 113 -7.07 -12.46 -13.36
N VAL A 114 -7.29 -13.04 -12.17
CA VAL A 114 -7.59 -14.47 -11.99
C VAL A 114 -9.02 -14.79 -12.44
N ASP A 115 -10.00 -14.00 -11.99
CA ASP A 115 -11.43 -14.22 -12.28
C ASP A 115 -11.74 -13.99 -13.77
N GLY A 116 -11.03 -13.04 -14.40
CA GLY A 116 -10.91 -12.88 -15.85
C GLY A 116 -12.20 -12.54 -16.60
N ASP A 117 -12.28 -11.34 -17.16
CA ASP A 117 -13.31 -10.97 -18.15
C ASP A 117 -12.73 -10.61 -19.55
N ALA A 118 -11.51 -11.06 -19.87
CA ALA A 118 -10.96 -10.84 -21.20
C ALA A 118 -10.15 -12.06 -21.65
N GLY A 119 -10.73 -12.84 -22.56
CA GLY A 119 -9.95 -13.74 -23.41
C GLY A 119 -8.79 -12.98 -24.06
N THR A 120 -7.68 -13.69 -24.28
CA THR A 120 -6.44 -13.31 -25.02
C THR A 120 -5.25 -12.71 -24.26
N GLY A 121 -5.35 -12.33 -22.97
CA GLY A 121 -4.17 -11.95 -22.19
C GLY A 121 -3.59 -13.11 -21.38
N ASP A 122 -2.28 -13.36 -21.46
CA ASP A 122 -1.60 -14.32 -20.58
C ASP A 122 -1.67 -13.83 -19.12
N ARG A 123 -2.55 -14.46 -18.33
CA ARG A 123 -2.78 -14.14 -16.91
C ARG A 123 -1.49 -14.21 -16.11
N ARG A 124 -0.63 -15.20 -16.41
CA ARG A 124 0.67 -15.35 -15.77
C ARG A 124 1.54 -14.15 -16.06
N ALA A 125 1.70 -13.78 -17.33
CA ALA A 125 2.48 -12.60 -17.72
C ALA A 125 2.00 -11.30 -17.05
N ARG A 126 0.68 -11.11 -16.90
CA ARG A 126 0.12 -9.93 -16.20
C ARG A 126 0.45 -9.91 -14.71
N LEU A 127 0.34 -11.06 -14.03
CA LEU A 127 0.69 -11.18 -12.62
C LEU A 127 2.21 -11.06 -12.40
N GLU A 128 3.03 -11.61 -13.29
CA GLU A 128 4.49 -11.46 -13.27
C GLU A 128 4.90 -9.99 -13.45
N ALA A 129 4.31 -9.28 -14.42
CA ALA A 129 4.55 -7.85 -14.60
C ALA A 129 4.12 -7.03 -13.37
N LEU A 130 3.01 -7.39 -12.72
CA LEU A 130 2.60 -6.76 -11.46
C LEU A 130 3.61 -7.03 -10.33
N LEU A 131 4.09 -8.26 -10.19
CA LEU A 131 5.08 -8.63 -9.19
C LEU A 131 6.39 -7.86 -9.41
N GLU A 132 6.88 -7.80 -10.65
CA GLU A 132 8.09 -7.05 -11.01
C GLU A 132 7.92 -5.55 -10.70
N ALA A 133 6.78 -4.96 -11.07
CA ALA A 133 6.53 -3.56 -10.83
C ALA A 133 6.45 -3.22 -9.33
N LEU A 134 5.86 -4.10 -8.51
CA LEU A 134 5.85 -3.96 -7.04
C LEU A 134 7.25 -4.10 -6.45
N HIS A 135 8.05 -5.03 -6.99
CA HIS A 135 9.42 -5.24 -6.57
C HIS A 135 10.29 -4.00 -6.85
N GLY A 136 10.09 -3.39 -8.01
CA GLY A 136 10.83 -2.21 -8.50
C GLY A 136 10.40 -0.86 -7.94
N LEU A 137 9.43 -0.80 -7.02
CA LEU A 137 9.07 0.47 -6.37
C LEU A 137 10.28 1.07 -5.63
N PRO A 138 10.60 2.37 -5.82
CA PRO A 138 11.78 3.01 -5.23
C PRO A 138 11.58 3.38 -3.75
N TRP A 139 10.72 2.65 -3.04
CA TRP A 139 10.50 2.83 -1.62
C TRP A 139 11.54 2.03 -0.84
N SER A 140 12.02 2.58 0.26
CA SER A 140 13.14 2.02 1.01
C SER A 140 12.84 1.97 2.51
N GLY A 141 13.72 1.27 3.24
CA GLY A 141 13.60 1.06 4.69
C GLY A 141 13.38 -0.41 5.04
N PRO A 142 13.84 -0.85 6.22
CA PRO A 142 13.78 -2.25 6.63
C PRO A 142 12.34 -2.75 6.72
N LYS A 143 11.42 -1.92 7.23
CA LYS A 143 10.00 -2.27 7.32
C LYS A 143 9.39 -2.52 5.94
N TRP A 144 9.60 -1.60 4.98
CA TRP A 144 9.16 -1.77 3.59
C TRP A 144 9.72 -3.06 2.98
N THR A 145 11.03 -3.21 3.06
CA THR A 145 11.79 -4.24 2.33
C THR A 145 11.57 -5.65 2.89
N GLU A 146 11.47 -5.78 4.22
CA GLU A 146 11.49 -7.08 4.92
C GLU A 146 10.09 -7.59 5.28
N GLN A 147 9.11 -6.71 5.48
CA GLN A 147 7.78 -7.11 5.98
C GLN A 147 6.68 -6.75 5.00
N GLU A 148 6.69 -5.50 4.59
CA GLU A 148 5.57 -4.81 3.99
C GLU A 148 5.41 -5.12 2.49
N ARG A 149 6.48 -4.97 1.70
CA ARG A 149 6.50 -5.36 0.30
C ARG A 149 6.32 -6.87 0.13
N PRO A 150 7.03 -7.75 0.89
CA PRO A 150 6.78 -9.19 0.81
C PRO A 150 5.33 -9.59 1.08
N ALA A 151 4.66 -8.94 2.03
CA ALA A 151 3.24 -9.20 2.31
C ALA A 151 2.33 -8.80 1.13
N ILE A 152 2.60 -7.67 0.47
CA ILE A 152 1.85 -7.24 -0.72
C ILE A 152 2.13 -8.19 -1.90
N GLU A 153 3.40 -8.50 -2.16
CA GLU A 153 3.83 -9.41 -3.22
C GLU A 153 3.27 -10.83 -3.03
N LYS A 154 3.03 -11.26 -1.78
CA LYS A 154 2.45 -12.57 -1.47
C LYS A 154 1.10 -12.78 -2.16
N HIS A 155 0.23 -11.76 -2.21
CA HIS A 155 -1.05 -11.86 -2.92
C HIS A 155 -0.87 -12.25 -4.39
N VAL A 156 0.17 -11.72 -5.04
CA VAL A 156 0.48 -11.99 -6.46
C VAL A 156 1.13 -13.36 -6.62
N ARG A 157 2.09 -13.71 -5.74
CA ARG A 157 2.77 -15.01 -5.75
C ARG A 157 1.81 -16.17 -5.51
N ASP A 158 0.90 -16.03 -4.56
CA ASP A 158 -0.13 -17.03 -4.26
C ASP A 158 -1.02 -17.27 -5.50
N ALA A 159 -1.43 -16.18 -6.18
CA ALA A 159 -2.23 -16.27 -7.40
C ALA A 159 -1.46 -16.92 -8.55
N LEU A 160 -0.18 -16.59 -8.75
CA LEU A 160 0.68 -17.23 -9.74
C LEU A 160 0.83 -18.73 -9.50
N ALA A 161 0.99 -19.15 -8.23
CA ALA A 161 1.10 -20.55 -7.86
C ALA A 161 -0.21 -21.33 -8.04
N ALA A 162 -1.35 -20.64 -8.00
CA ALA A 162 -2.68 -21.23 -8.21
C ALA A 162 -3.11 -21.27 -9.68
N LEU A 163 -2.34 -20.68 -10.62
CA LEU A 163 -2.62 -20.80 -12.04
C LEU A 163 -2.31 -22.24 -12.54
N PRO A 164 -3.15 -22.81 -13.41
CA PRO A 164 -2.96 -24.14 -13.97
C PRO A 164 -1.75 -24.25 -14.92
#